data_AF-A0A1G9MJC7-F1
#
_entry.id   AF-A0A1G9MJC7-F1
#
_cell.length_a   1.000
_cell.length_b   1.000
_cell.length_c   1.000
_cell.angle_alpha   90.00
_cell.angle_beta   90.00
_cell.angle_gamma   90.00
#
_symmetry.space_group_name_H-M   'P 1'
#
loop_
_entity.id
_entity.type
_entity.pdbx_description
1 polymer ?
#
loop_
_entity_poly.entity_id
_entity_poly.type
_entity_poly.pdbx_seq_one_letter_code
_entity_poly.pdbx_strand_id
1 'polypeptide(L)' 'MTKTYTRPVLRVQGKLEAMTQGMSSGSVLDRDFPTGTPASELTFS' A
#
# COMPACT_ATOMS: atom_id res chain seq x y z
N MET A 1 13.71 -30.19 0.85
CA MET A 1 13.93 -28.82 1.37
C MET A 1 12.68 -28.40 2.15
N THR A 2 12.79 -28.21 3.46
CA THR A 2 11.67 -27.78 4.30
C THR A 2 11.51 -26.26 4.19
N LYS A 3 10.39 -25.77 3.66
CA LYS A 3 10.11 -24.33 3.64
C LYS A 3 9.63 -23.91 5.03
N THR A 4 10.45 -23.15 5.75
CA THR A 4 10.05 -22.50 7.00
C THR A 4 9.39 -21.17 6.68
N TYR A 5 8.15 -20.98 7.13
CA TYR A 5 7.42 -19.72 6.99
C TYR A 5 7.46 -18.96 8.33
N THR A 6 8.01 -17.74 8.30
CA THR A 6 7.99 -16.85 9.47
C THR A 6 6.59 -16.30 9.67
N ARG A 7 6.07 -16.41 10.90
CA ARG A 7 4.76 -15.87 11.22
C ARG A 7 4.75 -14.34 11.02
N PRO A 8 3.77 -13.78 10.29
CA PRO A 8 3.68 -12.34 10.11
C PRO A 8 3.42 -11.65 11.46
N VAL A 9 4.00 -10.46 11.63
CA VAL A 9 3.78 -9.62 12.80
C VAL A 9 2.69 -8.61 12.45
N LEU A 10 1.57 -8.66 13.18
CA LEU A 10 0.53 -7.63 13.08
C LEU A 10 1.06 -6.34 13.74
N ARG A 11 1.12 -5.25 12.96
CA ARG A 11 1.50 -3.92 13.46
C ARG A 11 0.30 -3.00 13.38
N VAL A 12 -0.09 -2.43 14.52
CA VAL A 12 -1.16 -1.43 14.57
C VAL A 12 -0.60 -0.09 14.08
N GLN A 13 -1.11 0.41 12.95
CA GLN A 13 -0.66 1.65 12.29
C GLN A 13 -1.43 2.90 12.74
N GLY A 14 -2.24 2.80 13.80
CA GLY A 14 -3.12 3.89 14.24
C GLY A 14 -4.44 3.92 13.47
N LYS A 15 -5.13 5.07 13.49
CA LYS A 15 -6.43 5.25 12.84
C LYS A 15 -6.25 5.71 11.40
N LEU A 16 -7.03 5.14 10.49
CA LEU A 16 -7.02 5.51 9.07
C LEU A 16 -7.34 7.00 8.88
N GLU A 17 -8.33 7.50 9.61
CA GLU A 17 -8.76 8.90 9.53
C GLU A 17 -7.62 9.84 9.94
N ALA A 18 -6.83 9.49 10.95
CA ALA A 18 -5.67 10.30 11.33
C ALA A 18 -4.58 10.33 10.24
N MET A 19 -4.52 9.30 9.41
CA MET A 19 -3.56 9.21 8.29
C MET A 19 -4.06 9.92 7.03
N THR A 20 -5.38 10.03 6.83
CA THR A 20 -5.97 10.48 5.55
C THR A 20 -6.84 11.74 5.65
N GLN A 21 -7.12 12.25 6.85
CA GLN A 21 -7.99 13.41 7.03
C GLN A 21 -7.45 14.63 6.29
N GLY A 22 -8.28 15.20 5.41
CA GLY A 22 -7.95 16.36 4.59
C GLY A 22 -7.20 16.03 3.29
N MET A 23 -6.86 14.77 3.04
CA MET A 23 -6.28 14.35 1.76
C MET A 23 -7.37 14.18 0.70
N SER A 24 -7.12 14.71 -0.50
CA SER A 24 -7.95 14.50 -1.69
C SER A 24 -7.29 13.57 -2.71
N SER A 25 -6.00 13.27 -2.54
CA SER A 25 -5.22 12.38 -3.39
C SER A 25 -4.19 11.59 -2.57
N GLY A 26 -3.68 10.49 -3.13
CA GLY A 26 -2.63 9.66 -2.55
C GLY A 26 -1.46 9.47 -3.53
N SER A 27 -0.31 9.05 -3.02
CA SER A 27 0.93 8.88 -3.81
C SER A 27 1.57 7.50 -3.69
N VAL A 28 0.97 6.60 -2.91
CA VAL A 28 1.45 5.24 -2.72
C VAL A 28 0.69 4.33 -3.67
N LEU A 29 1.43 3.57 -4.48
CA LEU A 29 0.89 2.56 -5.39
C LEU A 29 1.18 1.17 -4.86
N ASP A 30 0.37 0.20 -5.28
CA ASP A 30 0.68 -1.21 -5.03
C ASP A 30 2.02 -1.58 -5.66
N ARG A 31 2.69 -2.55 -5.04
CA ARG A 31 4.03 -3.01 -5.46
C ARG A 31 4.11 -3.40 -6.94
N ASP A 32 2.98 -3.83 -7.50
CA ASP A 32 2.91 -4.32 -8.87
C ASP A 32 2.88 -3.17 -9.90
N PHE A 33 2.66 -1.93 -9.47
CA PHE A 33 2.85 -0.75 -10.32
C PHE A 33 4.34 -0.40 -10.45
N PRO A 34 4.85 -0.25 -11.69
CA PRO A 34 6.20 0.25 -11.90
C PRO A 34 6.45 1.61 -11.23
N THR A 35 7.68 1.84 -10.78
CA THR A 35 8.08 3.16 -10.28
C THR A 35 7.89 4.22 -11.37
N GLY A 36 7.19 5.30 -11.03
CA GLY A 36 6.96 6.40 -11.96
C GLY A 36 5.71 6.25 -12.82
N THR A 37 4.85 5.24 -12.58
CA THR A 37 3.54 5.17 -13.24
C THR A 37 2.76 6.47 -13.01
N PRO A 38 2.37 7.18 -14.08
CA PRO A 38 1.56 8.38 -13.98
C PRO A 38 0.18 8.04 -13.42
N ALA A 39 -0.40 8.96 -12.63
CA ALA A 39 -1.74 8.79 -12.07
C ALA A 39 -2.81 8.57 -13.15
N SER A 40 -2.62 9.15 -14.35
CA SER A 40 -3.52 8.99 -15.51
C SER A 40 -3.51 7.59 -16.12
N GLU A 41 -2.49 6.79 -15.80
CA GLU A 41 -2.30 5.43 -16.33
C GLU A 41 -2.68 4.35 -15.31
N LEU A 42 -3.19 4.74 -14.14
CA LEU A 42 -3.68 3.81 -13.13
C LEU A 42 -5.02 3.23 -13.59
N THR A 43 -5.03 1.92 -13.84
CA THR A 43 -6.27 1.16 -14.06
C THR A 43 -6.61 0.43 -12.77
N PHE A 44 -7.84 0.59 -12.30
CA PHE A 44 -8.36 -0.14 -11.14
C PHE A 44 -9.11 -1.36 -11.68
N SER A 45 -8.64 -2.56 -11.35
CA SER A 45 -9.26 -3.84 -11.72
C SER A 45 -10.30 -4.30 -10.72
#